data_AF-A0A8T4B0G3-F1
#
_entry.id   AF-A0A8T4B0G3-F1
#
_cell.length_a   1.000
_cell.length_b   1.000
_cell.length_c   1.000
_cell.angle_alpha   90.00
_cell.angle_beta   90.00
_cell.angle_gamma   90.00
#
_symmetry.space_group_name_H-M   'P 1'
#
loop_
_entity.id
_entity.type
_entity.pdbx_description
1 polymer ?
#
loop_
_entity_poly.entity_id
_entity_poly.type
_entity_poly.pdbx_seq_one_letter_code
_entity_poly.pdbx_strand_id
1 'polypeptide(L)' 'MTKTSDETLRMAAIAAVMSVLSQSGEDPGQIARKPGLAWAQDHRRMNMGQSSLMHQRASRSPWK' A
#
# COMPACT_ATOMS: atom_id res chain seq x y z
N MET A 1 -10.78 29.87 24.38
CA MET A 1 -10.50 29.36 23.02
C MET A 1 -9.69 30.40 22.29
N THR A 2 -8.41 30.14 22.05
CA THR A 2 -7.55 31.03 21.25
C THR A 2 -8.04 31.00 19.80
N LYS A 3 -8.25 32.18 19.22
CA LYS A 3 -8.69 32.31 17.83
C LYS A 3 -7.53 31.89 16.94
N THR A 4 -7.69 30.83 16.15
CA THR A 4 -6.69 30.44 15.14
C THR A 4 -6.50 31.57 14.15
N SER A 5 -5.26 31.90 13.80
CA SER A 5 -4.97 32.97 12.85
C SER A 5 -5.47 32.57 11.45
N ASP A 6 -5.89 33.56 10.66
CA ASP A 6 -6.31 33.32 9.27
C ASP A 6 -5.21 32.64 8.45
N GLU A 7 -3.94 32.97 8.73
CA GLU A 7 -2.77 32.33 8.15
C GLU A 7 -2.67 30.83 8.49
N THR A 8 -2.94 30.44 9.73
CA THR A 8 -2.93 29.02 10.12
C THR A 8 -4.07 28.26 9.46
N LEU A 9 -5.24 28.89 9.30
CA LEU A 9 -6.38 28.27 8.60
C LEU A 9 -6.10 28.10 7.10
N ARG A 10 -5.47 29.08 6.45
CA ARG A 10 -5.07 28.97 5.03
C ARG A 10 -4.04 27.88 4.81
N MET A 11 -3.01 27.80 5.68
CA MET A 11 -2.01 26.75 5.61
C MET A 11 -2.63 25.37 5.84
N ALA A 12 -3.53 25.24 6.81
CA ALA A 12 -4.26 24.01 7.07
C ALA A 12 -5.13 23.58 5.88
N ALA A 13 -5.81 24.53 5.23
CA ALA A 13 -6.60 24.26 4.03
C ALA A 13 -5.74 23.77 2.86
N ILE A 14 -4.59 24.41 2.62
CA ILE A 14 -3.63 23.97 1.58
C ILE A 14 -3.10 22.57 1.88
N ALA A 15 -2.69 22.32 3.13
CA ALA A 15 -2.20 21.01 3.56
C ALA A 15 -3.26 19.92 3.42
N ALA A 16 -4.53 20.22 3.73
CA ALA A 16 -5.64 19.29 3.56
C ALA A 16 -5.86 18.94 2.07
N VAL A 17 -5.83 19.93 1.18
CA VAL A 17 -5.92 19.69 -0.28
C VAL A 17 -4.77 18.82 -0.77
N MET A 18 -3.53 19.14 -0.39
CA MET A 18 -2.38 18.32 -0.77
C MET A 18 -2.50 16.90 -0.22
N SER A 19 -2.96 16.72 1.03
CA SER A 19 -3.17 15.41 1.64
C SER A 19 -4.19 14.58 0.86
N VAL A 20 -5.31 15.17 0.44
CA VAL A 20 -6.31 14.48 -0.37
C VAL A 20 -5.71 14.07 -1.70
N LEU A 21 -4.99 14.97 -2.38
CA LEU A 21 -4.36 14.66 -3.67
C LEU A 21 -3.28 13.57 -3.56
N SER A 22 -2.47 13.59 -2.50
CA SER A 22 -1.44 12.57 -2.24
C SER A 22 -2.04 11.20 -1.87
N GLN A 23 -3.22 11.17 -1.26
CA GLN A 23 -3.93 9.92 -0.93
C GLN A 23 -4.80 9.39 -2.07
N SER A 24 -4.99 10.16 -3.15
CA SER A 24 -5.89 9.82 -4.27
C SER A 24 -5.32 8.76 -5.24
N GLY A 25 -4.24 8.07 -4.85
CA GLY A 25 -3.60 7.04 -5.66
C GLY A 25 -2.83 6.05 -4.81
N GLU A 26 -2.28 5.01 -5.45
CA GLU A 26 -1.32 4.15 -4.76
C GLU A 26 -0.08 4.97 -4.40
N ASP A 27 0.31 4.98 -3.12
CA ASP A 27 1.56 5.63 -2.66
C ASP A 27 2.72 5.15 -3.56
N PRO A 28 3.37 6.05 -4.33
CA PRO A 28 4.46 5.68 -5.23
C PRO A 28 5.58 4.91 -4.52
N GLY A 29 5.80 5.16 -3.23
CA GLY A 29 6.76 4.41 -2.41
C GLY A 29 6.34 2.97 -2.08
N GLN A 30 5.05 2.64 -2.22
CA GLN A 30 4.49 1.31 -1.95
C GLN A 30 4.23 0.49 -3.21
N ILE A 31 4.10 1.13 -4.38
CA ILE A 31 3.82 0.44 -5.66
C ILE A 31 4.86 -0.67 -5.91
N ALA A 32 6.15 -0.37 -5.73
CA ALA A 32 7.23 -1.33 -5.94
C ALA A 32 7.33 -2.42 -4.85
N ARG A 33 6.66 -2.23 -3.70
CA ARG A 33 6.64 -3.19 -2.59
C ARG A 33 5.50 -4.20 -2.70
N LYS A 34 4.53 -3.94 -3.56
CA LYS A 34 3.45 -4.89 -3.81
C LYS A 34 4.01 -6.11 -4.53
N PRO A 35 3.62 -7.33 -4.12
CA PRO A 35 4.18 -8.56 -4.69
C PRO A 35 3.75 -8.80 -6.16
N GLY A 36 2.92 -7.94 -6.75
CA GLY A 36 2.47 -8.01 -8.14
C GLY A 36 1.34 -9.02 -8.35
N LEU A 37 1.07 -9.37 -9.62
CA LEU A 37 0.03 -10.34 -9.97
C LEU A 37 0.32 -11.73 -9.38
N ALA A 38 -0.73 -12.47 -9.01
CA ALA A 38 -0.60 -13.81 -8.45
C ALA A 38 0.19 -14.76 -9.37
N TRP A 39 -0.04 -14.69 -10.69
CA TRP A 39 0.72 -15.45 -11.68
C TRP A 39 2.21 -15.10 -11.70
N ALA A 40 2.56 -13.81 -11.68
CA ALA A 40 3.95 -13.38 -11.67
C ALA A 40 4.67 -13.82 -10.38
N GLN A 41 3.97 -13.79 -9.25
CA GLN A 41 4.48 -14.32 -7.99
C GLN A 41 4.72 -15.83 -8.09
N ASP A 42 3.74 -16.59 -8.56
CA ASP A 42 3.83 -18.05 -8.69
C ASP A 42 4.95 -18.46 -9.65
N HIS A 43 5.08 -17.77 -10.79
CA HIS A 43 6.16 -17.99 -11.75
C HIS A 43 7.55 -17.73 -11.14
N ARG A 44 7.73 -16.62 -10.42
CA ARG A 44 9.00 -16.37 -9.71
C ARG A 44 9.32 -17.45 -8.68
N ARG A 45 8.31 -17.98 -7.99
CA ARG A 45 8.48 -19.07 -7.00
C ARG A 45 8.93 -20.35 -7.68
N MET A 46 8.23 -20.77 -8.74
CA MET A 46 8.58 -21.96 -9.49
C MET A 46 10.01 -21.87 -10.02
N ASN A 47 10.42 -20.72 -10.56
CA ASN A 47 11.79 -20.51 -11.06
C ASN A 47 12.86 -20.54 -9.95
N MET A 48 12.47 -20.25 -8.70
CA MET A 48 13.35 -20.37 -7.52
C MET A 48 13.26 -21.75 -6.85
N GLY A 49 12.59 -22.73 -7.46
CA GLY A 49 12.40 -24.07 -6.88
C GLY A 49 11.49 -24.09 -5.64
N GLN A 50 10.69 -23.04 -5.43
CA GLN A 50 9.74 -22.95 -4.34
C GLN A 50 8.41 -23.61 -4.73
N SER A 51 7.63 -24.02 -3.73
CA SER A 51 6.26 -24.51 -3.94
C SER A 51 5.33 -23.40 -4.45
N SER A 52 4.26 -23.82 -5.13
CA SER A 52 3.25 -22.90 -5.67
C SER A 52 2.71 -21.94 -4.61
N LEU A 53 2.37 -20.73 -5.03
CA LEU A 53 1.74 -19.68 -4.23
C LEU A 53 0.50 -20.19 -3.49
N MET A 54 -0.31 -21.06 -4.11
CA MET A 54 -1.47 -21.67 -3.46
C MET A 54 -1.08 -22.60 -2.32
N HIS A 55 -0.06 -23.44 -2.53
CA HIS A 55 0.46 -24.33 -1.48
C HIS A 55 1.01 -23.53 -0.30
N GLN A 56 1.80 -22.47 -0.56
CA GLN A 56 2.35 -21.62 0.48
C GLN A 56 1.27 -20.84 1.27
N ARG A 57 0.16 -20.46 0.63
CA ARG A 57 -0.96 -19.81 1.32
C ARG A 57 -1.72 -20.82 2.18
N ALA A 58 -1.93 -22.02 1.65
CA ALA A 58 -2.60 -23.10 2.38
C ALA A 58 -1.82 -23.56 3.62
N SER A 59 -0.48 -23.60 3.55
CA SER A 59 0.38 -24.01 4.69
C SER A 59 0.38 -23.01 5.85
N ARG A 60 -0.10 -21.78 5.64
CA ARG A 60 -0.22 -20.74 6.67
C ARG A 60 -1.63 -20.63 7.26
N SER A 61 -2.57 -21.45 6.82
CA SER A 61 -3.94 -21.44 7.33
C SER A 61 -3.97 -22.02 8.75
N PRO A 62 -4.47 -21.29 9.76
CA PRO A 62 -4.58 -21.79 11.13
C PRO A 62 -5.56 -22.96 11.29
N TRP A 63 -6.52 -23.06 10.35
CA TRP A 63 -7.60 -24.05 10.35
C TRP A 63 -7.31 -25.22 9.40
N LYS A 64 -6.04 -25.37 8.99
CA LYS A 64 -5.51 -26.57 8.34
C LYS A 64 -4.55 -27.28 9.28
#